data_AF-A0A1G1H5F3-F1
#
_entry.id   AF-A0A1G1H5F3-F1
#
_cell.length_a   1.000
_cell.length_b   1.000
_cell.length_c   1.000
_cell.angle_alpha   90.00
_cell.angle_beta   90.00
_cell.angle_gamma   90.00
#
_symmetry.space_group_name_H-M   'P 1'
#
loop_
_entity.id
_entity.type
_entity.pdbx_description
1 polymer ?
#
loop_
_entity_poly.entity_id
_entity_poly.type
_entity_poly.pdbx_seq_one_letter_code
_entity_poly.pdbx_strand_id
1 'polypeptide(L)'
;MLSGMQKPKRPRDPNQLGKLIVDLSVGDADDSTNMPDDSGKDPAAVALGKKGGAARSAALTKKRKAEIATMAANARWRKRQ
;
A
#
# COMPACT_ATOMS: atom_id res chain seq x y z
N MET A 1 17.11 1.29 7.32
CA MET A 1 16.25 0.11 7.50
C MET A 1 14.81 0.53 7.80
N LEU A 2 14.12 1.15 6.84
CA LEU A 2 12.67 1.38 6.90
C LEU A 2 12.12 1.00 5.53
N SER A 3 12.15 -0.31 5.24
CA SER A 3 11.39 -0.86 4.12
C SER A 3 9.92 -0.60 4.42
N GLY A 4 9.27 0.17 3.53
CA GLY A 4 7.85 0.55 3.52
C GLY A 4 7.04 0.10 4.73
N MET A 5 6.72 1.05 5.62
CA MET A 5 5.76 0.84 6.70
C MET A 5 4.39 0.60 6.07
N GLN A 6 4.17 -0.66 5.69
CA GLN A 6 2.93 -1.15 5.15
C GLN A 6 1.89 -1.00 6.24
N LYS A 7 0.78 -0.35 5.94
CA LYS A 7 -0.25 -0.10 6.96
C LYS A 7 -0.86 -1.44 7.36
N PRO A 8 -0.85 -1.80 8.65
CA PRO A 8 -1.45 -3.04 9.10
C PRO A 8 -2.93 -3.05 8.72
N LYS A 9 -3.43 -4.21 8.31
CA LYS A 9 -4.83 -4.38 7.97
C LYS A 9 -5.66 -4.20 9.23
N ARG A 10 -6.63 -3.27 9.21
CA ARG A 10 -7.51 -2.99 10.34
C ARG A 10 -8.97 -3.30 9.98
N PRO A 11 -9.78 -3.83 10.93
CA PRO A 11 -11.21 -3.97 10.74
C PRO A 11 -11.85 -2.62 10.40
N ARG A 12 -12.86 -2.64 9.52
CA ARG A 12 -13.63 -1.43 9.15
C ARG A 12 -14.70 -1.10 10.20
N ASP A 13 -15.21 -2.11 10.89
CA ASP A 13 -16.19 -1.93 11.96
C ASP A 13 -15.54 -1.31 13.22
N PRO A 14 -16.11 -0.24 13.80
CA PRO A 14 -15.54 0.44 14.96
C PRO A 14 -15.47 -0.43 16.22
N ASN A 15 -16.43 -1.33 16.44
CA ASN A 15 -16.44 -2.19 17.64
C ASN A 15 -15.34 -3.25 17.55
N GLN A 16 -15.20 -3.87 16.38
CA GLN A 16 -14.11 -4.80 16.10
C GLN A 16 -12.74 -4.13 16.20
N LEU A 17 -12.62 -2.89 15.72
CA LEU A 17 -11.39 -2.11 15.85
C LEU A 17 -11.08 -1.79 17.32
N GLY A 18 -12.08 -1.40 18.10
CA GLY A 18 -11.94 -1.16 19.54
C GLY A 18 -11.44 -2.38 20.28
N LYS A 19 -12.02 -3.56 20.02
CA LYS A 19 -11.55 -4.84 20.59
C LYS A 19 -10.10 -5.12 20.23
N LEU A 20 -9.75 -5.01 18.95
CA LEU A 20 -8.39 -5.23 18.46
C LEU A 20 -7.38 -4.31 19.16
N ILE A 21 -7.71 -3.03 19.36
CA ILE A 21 -6.82 -2.08 20.04
C ILE A 21 -6.55 -2.49 21.48
N VAL A 22 -7.59 -2.91 22.21
CA VAL A 22 -7.47 -3.37 23.60
C VAL A 22 -6.60 -4.62 23.67
N ASP A 23 -6.85 -5.60 22.81
CA ASP A 23 -6.10 -6.87 22.79
C ASP A 23 -4.61 -6.67 22.52
N LEU A 24 -4.29 -5.79 21.56
CA LEU A 24 -2.90 -5.43 21.26
C LEU A 24 -2.23 -4.69 22.43
N SER A 25 -2.98 -3.86 23.16
CA SER A 25 -2.43 -3.07 24.27
C SER A 25 -2.13 -3.92 25.51
N VAL A 26 -2.92 -4.98 25.73
CA VAL A 26 -2.76 -5.91 26.85
C VAL A 26 -1.84 -7.08 26.51
N GLY A 27 -1.55 -7.31 25.22
CA GLY A 27 -0.69 -8.38 24.74
C GLY A 27 -1.43 -9.70 24.47
N ASP A 28 -2.76 -9.67 24.45
CA ASP A 28 -3.61 -10.82 24.12
C ASP A 28 -3.63 -11.14 22.62
N ALA A 29 -3.21 -10.18 21.77
CA ALA A 29 -3.09 -10.35 20.32
C ALA A 29 -1.72 -9.88 19.81
N ASP A 30 -1.24 -10.53 18.74
CA ASP A 30 -0.03 -10.15 18.02
C ASP A 30 -0.39 -9.44 16.68
N ASP A 31 0.16 -8.23 16.48
CA ASP A 31 -0.05 -7.42 15.27
C ASP A 31 0.81 -7.89 14.09
N SER A 32 1.71 -8.86 14.29
CA SER A 32 2.57 -9.44 13.24
C SER A 32 1.77 -10.00 12.06
N THR A 33 0.60 -10.58 12.34
CA THR A 33 -0.31 -11.15 11.33
C THR A 33 -1.05 -10.10 10.50
N ASN A 34 -1.19 -8.87 11.03
CA ASN A 34 -1.86 -7.78 10.32
C ASN A 34 -0.91 -7.00 9.41
N MET A 35 0.40 -7.22 9.53
CA MET A 35 1.37 -6.59 8.64
C MET A 35 1.21 -7.16 7.23
N PRO A 36 1.15 -6.30 6.19
CA PRO A 36 1.11 -6.76 4.82
C PRO A 36 2.38 -7.53 4.52
N ASP A 37 2.22 -8.85 4.42
CA ASP A 37 3.35 -9.74 4.31
C ASP A 37 3.67 -10.05 2.84
N ASP A 38 4.94 -9.85 2.46
CA ASP A 38 5.47 -10.32 1.19
C ASP A 38 5.87 -11.81 1.27
N SER A 39 5.73 -12.46 2.43
CA SER A 39 6.11 -13.85 2.78
C SER A 39 5.45 -14.96 1.95
N GLY A 40 4.49 -14.62 1.08
CA GLY A 40 3.98 -15.52 0.04
C GLY A 40 4.61 -15.36 -1.34
N LYS A 41 5.54 -14.41 -1.52
CA LYS A 41 6.11 -14.04 -2.83
C LYS A 41 7.58 -14.41 -2.88
N ASP A 42 8.03 -14.85 -4.07
CA ASP A 42 9.45 -15.06 -4.34
C ASP A 42 10.25 -13.75 -4.07
N PRO A 43 11.22 -13.77 -3.13
CA PRO A 43 12.04 -12.60 -2.80
C PRO A 43 12.75 -11.99 -4.02
N ALA A 44 13.16 -12.82 -4.98
CA ALA A 44 13.80 -12.36 -6.21
C ALA A 44 12.82 -11.56 -7.08
N ALA A 45 11.57 -12.02 -7.19
CA ALA A 45 10.52 -11.33 -7.92
C ALA A 45 10.17 -9.98 -7.27
N VAL A 46 10.12 -9.92 -5.93
CA VAL A 46 9.88 -8.65 -5.20
C VAL A 46 11.00 -7.65 -5.46
N ALA A 47 12.26 -8.10 -5.40
CA ALA A 47 13.42 -7.26 -5.66
C ALA A 47 13.43 -6.72 -7.11
N LEU A 48 13.13 -7.58 -8.08
CA LEU A 48 13.02 -7.20 -9.49
C LEU A 48 11.87 -6.20 -9.73
N GLY A 49 10.71 -6.42 -9.11
CA GLY A 49 9.57 -5.51 -9.20
C GLY A 49 9.88 -4.12 -8.67
N LYS A 50 10.56 -4.03 -7.52
CA LYS A 50 11.03 -2.77 -6.93
C LYS A 50 11.99 -2.03 -7.87
N LYS A 51 12.97 -2.75 -8.45
CA LYS A 51 13.92 -2.20 -9.42
C LYS A 51 13.24 -1.68 -10.68
N GLY A 52 12.34 -2.47 -11.27
CA GLY A 52 11.61 -2.10 -12.48
C GLY A 52 10.63 -0.94 -12.27
N GLY A 53 9.98 -0.85 -11.10
CA GLY A 53 9.13 0.29 -10.74
C GLY A 53 9.91 1.60 -10.67
N ALA A 54 11.05 1.60 -9.99
CA ALA A 54 11.93 2.76 -9.90
C ALA A 54 12.44 3.21 -11.29
N ALA A 55 12.91 2.27 -12.11
CA ALA A 55 13.39 2.56 -13.46
C ALA A 55 12.31 3.21 -14.34
N ARG A 56 11.08 2.68 -14.33
CA ARG A 56 9.96 3.26 -15.08
C ARG A 56 9.60 4.67 -14.63
N SER A 57 9.65 4.93 -13.32
CA SER A 57 9.39 6.27 -12.77
C SER A 57 10.47 7.29 -13.14
N ALA A 58 11.73 6.86 -13.17
CA ALA A 58 12.87 7.69 -13.55
C ALA A 58 12.87 8.02 -15.05
N ALA A 59 12.44 7.10 -15.91
CA ALA A 59 12.36 7.30 -17.35
C ALA A 59 11.28 8.32 -17.79
N LEU A 60 10.32 8.65 -16.92
CA LEU A 60 9.25 9.59 -17.24
C LEU A 60 9.68 11.05 -17.11
N THR A 61 9.51 11.82 -18.19
CA THR A 61 9.71 13.28 -18.18
C THR A 61 8.63 14.00 -17.39
N LYS A 62 8.92 15.24 -16.93
CA LYS A 62 7.94 16.07 -16.20
C LYS A 62 6.64 16.26 -16.99
N LYS A 63 6.75 16.51 -18.30
CA LYS A 63 5.59 16.64 -19.20
C LYS A 63 4.74 15.37 -19.21
N ARG A 64 5.37 14.22 -19.37
CA ARG A 64 4.65 12.93 -19.41
C ARG A 64 3.98 12.61 -18.07
N LYS A 65 4.62 12.96 -16.94
CA LYS A 65 4.00 12.84 -15.60
C LYS A 65 2.75 13.72 -15.47
N ALA A 66 2.79 14.94 -15.98
CA ALA A 66 1.64 15.85 -15.96
C ALA A 66 0.48 15.32 -16.81
N GLU A 67 0.76 14.82 -18.03
CA GLU A 67 -0.26 14.21 -18.90
C GLU A 67 -0.97 13.04 -18.22
N ILE A 68 -0.19 12.12 -17.60
CA ILE A 68 -0.74 10.97 -16.87
C ILE A 68 -1.61 11.43 -15.71
N ALA A 69 -1.19 12.46 -14.96
CA ALA A 69 -1.96 13.01 -13.85
C ALA A 69 -3.31 13.59 -14.31
N THR A 70 -3.32 14.35 -15.40
CA THR A 70 -4.55 14.90 -15.99
C THR A 70 -5.49 13.79 -16.46
N MET A 71 -4.96 12.77 -17.16
CA MET A 71 -5.75 11.61 -17.58
C MET A 71 -6.38 10.88 -16.39
N ALA A 72 -5.61 10.66 -15.31
CA ALA A 72 -6.08 10.02 -14.09
C ALA A 72 -7.15 10.85 -13.38
N ALA A 73 -6.99 12.17 -13.32
CA ALA A 73 -7.99 13.08 -12.77
C ALA A 73 -9.30 13.01 -13.58
N ASN A 74 -9.22 13.08 -14.90
CA ASN A 74 -10.40 12.95 -15.77
C ASN A 74 -11.09 11.59 -15.58
N ALA A 75 -10.35 10.49 -15.44
CA ALA A 75 -10.94 9.18 -15.19
C ALA A 75 -11.66 9.09 -13.82
N ARG A 76 -11.09 9.71 -12.78
CA ARG A 76 -11.69 9.73 -11.43
C ARG A 76 -12.91 10.65 -11.34
N TRP A 77 -12.85 11.81 -11.99
CA TRP A 77 -13.83 12.89 -11.85
C TRP A 77 -14.85 12.97 -12.99
N ARG A 78 -14.71 12.19 -14.07
CA ARG A 78 -15.80 12.00 -15.04
C ARG A 78 -16.99 11.42 -14.28
N LYS A 79 -17.96 12.28 -13.98
CA LYS A 79 -19.30 11.87 -13.56
C LYS A 79 -19.77 10.82 -14.56
N ARG A 80 -20.11 9.63 -14.08
CA ARG A 80 -21.03 8.78 -14.82
C ARG A 80 -22.34 9.57 -14.83
N GLN A 81 -22.67 10.15 -15.98
CA GLN A 81 -24.07 10.38 -16.32
C GLN A 81 -24.74 9.00 -16.36
#